data_AF-A0A1S2PQ03-F1
#
_entry.id   AF-A0A1S2PQ03-F1
#
_cell.length_a   1.000
_cell.length_b   1.000
_cell.length_c   1.000
_cell.angle_alpha   90.00
_cell.angle_beta   90.00
_cell.angle_gamma   90.00
#
_symmetry.space_group_name_H-M   'P 1'
#
loop_
_entity.id
_entity.type
_entity.pdbx_description
1 polymer ?
#
loop_
_entity_poly.entity_id
_entity_poly.type
_entity_poly.pdbx_seq_one_letter_code
_entity_poly.pdbx_strand_id
1 'polypeptide(L)'
;MNGSAQKNQDAAQVTGGPARRSDATRSAILDAARERFATDGYERATIRAIAKDARIDPSMVMRYFGSKEGLFAAAVTLNLRLPDLDQVPRDEVGRTLVGHFLDLWEQNEELTAVLRVGATNQAGAERMQTIFREQLLPVARQACPDPEQFPARAALCAAQLLGLAFTRYVLRLPPAVELTRAELLAWLGPTVQRYLTAPNP
;
A
#
# COMPACT_ATOMS: atom_id res chain seq x y z
N MET A 1 -26.10 -7.05 -65.59
CA MET A 1 -26.33 -8.20 -64.69
C MET A 1 -25.55 -7.94 -63.42
N ASN A 2 -26.26 -7.49 -62.39
CA ASN A 2 -25.73 -7.08 -61.09
C ASN A 2 -25.57 -8.27 -60.15
N GLY A 3 -24.53 -8.21 -59.32
CA GLY A 3 -24.63 -8.52 -57.88
C GLY A 3 -24.19 -9.91 -57.46
N SER A 4 -23.02 -10.00 -56.82
CA SER A 4 -22.78 -10.79 -55.59
C SER A 4 -21.29 -10.80 -55.20
N ALA A 5 -20.77 -9.63 -54.82
CA ALA A 5 -19.59 -9.51 -53.98
C ALA A 5 -19.87 -8.39 -52.95
N GLN A 6 -19.37 -8.55 -51.72
CA GLN A 6 -19.51 -7.64 -50.58
C GLN A 6 -20.91 -7.52 -49.94
N LYS A 7 -21.21 -8.38 -48.96
CA LYS A 7 -21.88 -8.01 -47.69
C LYS A 7 -21.97 -9.24 -46.77
N ASN A 8 -20.93 -9.48 -45.97
CA ASN A 8 -21.04 -10.10 -44.65
C ASN A 8 -19.68 -10.20 -43.95
N GLN A 9 -19.00 -9.06 -43.78
CA GLN A 9 -17.85 -8.98 -42.86
C GLN A 9 -18.02 -7.94 -41.73
N ASP A 10 -19.13 -7.20 -41.67
CA ASP A 10 -19.41 -6.27 -40.58
C ASP A 10 -20.51 -6.79 -39.65
N ALA A 11 -20.15 -7.70 -38.74
CA ALA A 11 -20.96 -7.98 -37.55
C ALA A 11 -20.19 -8.69 -36.41
N ALA A 12 -18.86 -8.69 -36.44
CA ALA A 12 -18.04 -9.39 -35.44
C ALA A 12 -17.32 -8.39 -34.52
N GLN A 13 -18.05 -7.53 -33.81
CA GLN A 13 -17.49 -6.79 -32.67
C GLN A 13 -18.60 -6.20 -31.80
N VAL A 14 -18.34 -6.17 -30.48
CA VAL A 14 -19.17 -5.59 -29.41
C VAL A 14 -20.28 -6.48 -28.83
N THR A 15 -19.94 -7.56 -28.13
CA THR A 15 -20.71 -7.99 -26.94
C THR A 15 -19.81 -8.74 -25.97
N GLY A 16 -19.08 -8.00 -25.14
CA GLY A 16 -18.51 -8.58 -23.92
C GLY A 16 -19.64 -9.01 -22.98
N GLY A 17 -19.63 -10.29 -22.57
CA GLY A 17 -20.58 -10.83 -21.60
C GLY A 17 -20.61 -10.06 -20.28
N PRO A 18 -21.62 -10.28 -19.42
CA PRO A 18 -21.84 -9.52 -18.18
C PRO A 18 -20.59 -9.42 -17.27
N ALA A 19 -19.79 -10.48 -17.19
CA ALA A 19 -18.55 -10.51 -16.43
C ALA A 19 -17.49 -9.51 -16.97
N ARG A 20 -17.24 -9.50 -18.29
CA ARG A 20 -16.28 -8.56 -18.91
C ARG A 20 -16.67 -7.09 -18.72
N ARG A 21 -17.98 -6.79 -18.77
CA ARG A 21 -18.50 -5.44 -18.49
C ARG A 21 -18.31 -5.04 -17.02
N SER A 22 -18.48 -5.99 -16.10
CA SER A 22 -18.23 -5.77 -14.68
C SER A 22 -16.75 -5.50 -14.38
N ASP A 23 -15.84 -6.26 -14.99
CA ASP A 23 -14.40 -6.07 -14.82
C ASP A 23 -13.93 -4.72 -15.38
N ALA A 24 -14.42 -4.35 -16.57
CA ALA A 24 -14.12 -3.03 -17.16
C ALA A 24 -14.62 -1.88 -16.27
N THR A 25 -15.82 -2.00 -15.68
CA THR A 25 -16.37 -1.01 -14.76
C THR A 25 -15.52 -0.92 -13.49
N ARG A 26 -15.15 -2.07 -12.91
CA ARG A 26 -14.29 -2.12 -11.72
C ARG A 26 -12.93 -1.45 -11.97
N SER A 27 -12.32 -1.70 -13.13
CA SER A 27 -11.06 -1.06 -13.53
C SER A 27 -11.21 0.45 -13.65
N ALA A 28 -12.24 0.93 -14.36
CA ALA A 28 -12.47 2.36 -14.53
C ALA A 28 -12.65 3.10 -13.20
N ILE A 29 -13.32 2.47 -12.22
CA ILE A 29 -13.45 3.04 -10.87
C ILE A 29 -12.09 3.12 -10.17
N LEU A 30 -11.27 2.07 -10.26
CA LEU A 30 -9.95 2.04 -9.63
C LEU A 30 -9.00 3.07 -10.23
N ASP A 31 -9.04 3.25 -11.56
CA ASP A 31 -8.20 4.22 -12.26
C ASP A 31 -8.55 5.65 -11.85
N ALA A 32 -9.85 6.00 -11.87
CA ALA A 32 -10.34 7.29 -11.40
C ALA A 32 -10.04 7.52 -9.91
N ALA A 33 -10.18 6.48 -9.09
CA ALA A 33 -9.88 6.57 -7.66
C ALA A 33 -8.39 6.83 -7.41
N ARG A 34 -7.49 6.13 -8.12
CA ARG A 34 -6.03 6.34 -8.03
C ARG A 34 -5.67 7.79 -8.33
N GLU A 35 -6.16 8.32 -9.46
CA GLU A 35 -5.88 9.70 -9.87
C GLU A 35 -6.39 10.71 -8.84
N ARG A 36 -7.63 10.52 -8.35
CA ARG A 36 -8.23 11.40 -7.34
C ARG A 36 -7.53 11.34 -6.00
N PHE A 37 -7.20 10.15 -5.50
CA PHE A 37 -6.50 10.02 -4.23
C PHE A 37 -5.09 10.59 -4.30
N ALA A 38 -4.38 10.42 -5.42
CA ALA A 38 -3.05 11.00 -5.62
C ALA A 38 -3.10 12.54 -5.75
N THR A 39 -4.13 13.10 -6.39
CA THR A 39 -4.24 14.54 -6.65
C THR A 39 -4.82 15.32 -5.48
N ASP A 40 -5.94 14.83 -4.93
CA ASP A 40 -6.72 15.55 -3.92
C ASP A 40 -6.39 15.08 -2.49
N GLY A 41 -5.73 13.93 -2.35
CA GLY A 41 -5.52 13.25 -1.08
C GLY A 41 -6.76 12.46 -0.62
N TYR A 42 -6.55 11.51 0.31
CA TYR A 42 -7.63 10.66 0.83
C TYR A 42 -8.79 11.47 1.42
N GLU A 43 -8.52 12.50 2.23
CA GLU A 43 -9.58 13.25 2.92
C GLU A 43 -10.50 13.99 1.93
N ARG A 44 -9.93 14.68 0.93
CA ARG A 44 -10.70 15.56 0.01
C ARG A 44 -11.33 14.82 -1.15
N ALA A 45 -10.78 13.68 -1.58
CA ALA A 45 -11.37 12.88 -2.64
C ALA A 45 -12.77 12.37 -2.22
N THR A 46 -13.79 12.58 -3.06
CA THR A 46 -15.16 12.13 -2.76
C THR A 46 -15.62 11.04 -3.72
N ILE A 47 -16.47 10.13 -3.24
CA ILE A 47 -17.07 9.06 -4.07
C ILE A 47 -17.81 9.64 -5.29
N ARG A 48 -18.47 10.80 -5.13
CA ARG A 48 -19.16 11.48 -6.23
C ARG A 48 -18.18 11.99 -7.30
N ALA A 49 -17.05 12.59 -6.90
CA ALA A 49 -16.05 13.04 -7.84
C ALA A 49 -15.41 11.86 -8.60
N ILE A 50 -15.06 10.79 -7.89
CA ILE A 50 -14.50 9.57 -8.48
C ILE A 50 -15.50 8.93 -9.46
N ALA A 51 -16.77 8.80 -9.07
CA ALA A 51 -17.81 8.24 -9.93
C ALA A 51 -18.02 9.08 -11.20
N LYS A 52 -17.97 10.42 -11.07
CA LYS A 52 -18.05 11.34 -12.21
C LYS A 52 -16.90 11.11 -13.19
N ASP A 53 -15.67 10.98 -12.72
CA ASP A 53 -14.51 10.76 -13.59
C ASP A 53 -14.55 9.38 -14.26
N ALA A 54 -14.99 8.37 -13.52
CA ALA A 54 -15.24 7.02 -14.04
C ALA A 54 -16.51 6.92 -14.92
N ARG A 55 -17.29 8.01 -15.06
CA ARG A 55 -18.55 8.10 -15.84
C ARG A 55 -19.60 7.06 -15.44
N ILE A 56 -19.76 6.86 -14.14
CA ILE A 56 -20.73 5.93 -13.56
C ILE A 56 -21.59 6.59 -12.48
N ASP A 57 -22.64 5.90 -12.05
CA ASP A 57 -23.42 6.30 -10.89
C ASP A 57 -22.64 6.06 -9.58
N PRO A 58 -22.63 7.00 -8.61
CA PRO A 58 -21.95 6.82 -7.31
C PRO A 58 -22.34 5.56 -6.54
N SER A 59 -23.58 5.06 -6.67
CA SER A 59 -24.03 3.82 -6.04
C SER A 59 -23.25 2.60 -6.53
N MET A 60 -22.75 2.63 -7.77
CA MET A 60 -21.94 1.54 -8.31
C MET A 60 -20.59 1.44 -7.60
N VAL A 61 -19.99 2.56 -7.19
CA VAL A 61 -18.76 2.54 -6.37
C VAL A 61 -19.00 1.82 -5.05
N MET A 62 -20.10 2.13 -4.37
CA MET A 62 -20.49 1.47 -3.12
C MET A 62 -20.78 -0.01 -3.33
N ARG A 63 -21.41 -0.38 -4.46
CA ARG A 63 -21.66 -1.78 -4.81
C ARG A 63 -20.36 -2.58 -5.03
N TYR A 64 -19.35 -2.00 -5.65
CA TYR A 64 -18.09 -2.70 -5.94
C TYR A 64 -17.11 -2.74 -4.77
N PHE A 65 -17.09 -1.69 -3.92
CA PHE A 65 -16.03 -1.51 -2.92
C PHE A 65 -16.55 -1.32 -1.49
N GLY A 66 -17.87 -1.24 -1.30
CA GLY A 66 -18.55 -1.15 0.00
C GLY A 66 -18.43 0.19 0.71
N SER A 67 -17.29 0.87 0.58
CA SER A 67 -16.96 2.10 1.31
C SER A 67 -15.86 2.90 0.58
N LYS A 68 -15.64 4.15 0.99
CA LYS A 68 -14.50 4.96 0.51
C LYS A 68 -13.18 4.38 0.97
N GLU A 69 -13.13 3.85 2.18
CA GLU A 69 -11.99 3.15 2.77
C GLU A 69 -11.64 1.90 1.96
N GLY A 70 -12.65 1.09 1.62
CA GLY A 70 -12.48 -0.11 0.80
C GLY A 70 -12.01 0.23 -0.62
N LEU A 71 -12.55 1.30 -1.22
CA LEU A 71 -12.08 1.79 -2.50
C LEU A 71 -10.64 2.28 -2.43
N PHE A 72 -10.30 3.06 -1.39
CA PHE A 72 -8.94 3.58 -1.18
C PHE A 72 -7.93 2.44 -1.02
N ALA A 73 -8.23 1.45 -0.18
CA ALA A 73 -7.37 0.28 0.01
C ALA A 73 -7.14 -0.51 -1.28
N ALA A 74 -8.16 -0.61 -2.14
CA ALA A 74 -8.05 -1.28 -3.43
C ALA A 74 -7.32 -0.44 -4.50
N ALA A 75 -7.43 0.89 -4.43
CA ALA A 75 -6.83 1.81 -5.39
C ALA A 75 -5.35 2.09 -5.10
N VAL A 76 -5.00 2.31 -3.82
CA VAL A 76 -3.65 2.70 -3.41
C VAL A 76 -2.64 1.64 -3.84
N THR A 77 -1.56 2.07 -4.49
CA THR A 77 -0.49 1.17 -4.92
C THR A 77 0.79 1.59 -4.21
N LEU A 78 1.02 1.02 -3.03
CA LEU A 78 2.23 1.26 -2.26
C LEU A 78 3.36 0.34 -2.72
N ASN A 79 4.46 0.95 -3.13
CA ASN A 79 5.76 0.31 -3.25
C ASN A 79 6.69 0.99 -2.24
N LEU A 80 7.08 0.26 -1.20
CA LEU A 80 7.94 0.75 -0.13
C LEU A 80 9.39 0.93 -0.59
N ARG A 81 9.77 0.43 -1.78
CA ARG A 81 11.13 0.54 -2.34
C ARG A 81 12.20 0.19 -1.31
N LEU A 82 11.98 -0.91 -0.59
CA LEU A 82 12.87 -1.32 0.49
C LEU A 82 14.30 -1.51 -0.05
N PRO A 83 15.32 -1.13 0.73
CA PRO A 83 16.71 -1.27 0.32
C PRO A 83 17.07 -2.74 0.12
N ASP A 84 17.96 -3.00 -0.83
CA ASP A 84 18.58 -4.31 -0.99
C ASP A 84 19.59 -4.55 0.14
N LEU A 85 19.25 -5.44 1.07
CA LEU A 85 20.06 -5.65 2.27
C LEU A 85 21.36 -6.42 1.98
N ASP A 86 21.48 -7.06 0.83
CA ASP A 86 22.74 -7.69 0.42
C ASP A 86 23.85 -6.66 0.17
N GLN A 87 23.49 -5.39 -0.06
CA GLN A 87 24.41 -4.26 -0.23
C GLN A 87 24.66 -3.47 1.06
N VAL A 88 24.07 -3.88 2.19
CA VAL A 88 24.16 -3.16 3.46
C VAL A 88 25.04 -3.96 4.43
N PRO A 89 26.04 -3.33 5.10
CA PRO A 89 26.79 -3.99 6.15
C PRO A 89 25.84 -4.59 7.20
N ARG A 90 26.11 -5.83 7.61
CA ARG A 90 25.17 -6.60 8.43
C ARG A 90 24.82 -5.91 9.75
N ASP A 91 25.76 -5.17 10.32
CA ASP A 91 25.64 -4.37 11.55
C ASP A 91 24.95 -3.00 11.37
N GLU A 92 24.66 -2.61 10.13
CA GLU A 92 23.98 -1.36 9.78
C GLU A 92 22.54 -1.53 9.28
N VAL A 93 22.09 -2.78 9.06
CA VAL A 93 20.76 -3.12 8.53
C VAL A 93 19.62 -2.38 9.25
N GLY A 94 19.59 -2.45 10.59
CA GLY A 94 18.54 -1.84 11.40
C GLY A 94 18.53 -0.32 11.28
N ARG A 95 19.70 0.32 11.31
CA ARG A 95 19.82 1.77 11.11
C ARG A 95 19.35 2.18 9.72
N THR A 96 19.73 1.42 8.69
CA THR A 96 19.34 1.65 7.29
C THR A 96 17.84 1.56 7.10
N LEU A 97 17.20 0.51 7.64
CA LEU A 97 15.75 0.32 7.56
C LEU A 97 14.97 1.40 8.32
N VAL A 98 15.44 1.82 9.50
CA VAL A 98 14.80 2.93 10.25
C VAL A 98 14.92 4.24 9.46
N GLY A 99 16.10 4.54 8.92
CA GLY A 99 16.30 5.73 8.08
C GLY A 99 15.37 5.75 6.87
N HIS A 100 15.34 4.64 6.13
CA HIS A 100 14.45 4.46 4.99
C HIS A 100 12.98 4.62 5.36
N PHE A 101 12.55 4.04 6.49
CA PHE A 101 11.19 4.21 7.00
C PHE A 101 10.85 5.68 7.27
N LEU A 102 11.75 6.43 7.89
CA LEU A 102 11.53 7.86 8.16
C LEU A 102 11.42 8.65 6.85
N ASP A 103 12.30 8.39 5.89
CA ASP A 103 12.24 9.03 4.56
C ASP A 103 10.91 8.76 3.85
N LEU A 104 10.46 7.50 3.84
CA LEU A 104 9.18 7.12 3.25
C LEU A 104 8.01 7.88 3.88
N TRP A 105 7.97 7.97 5.22
CA TRP A 105 6.85 8.58 5.92
C TRP A 105 6.81 10.10 5.83
N GLU A 106 7.99 10.74 5.77
CA GLU A 106 8.11 12.20 5.62
C GLU A 106 7.84 12.66 4.17
N GLN A 107 7.99 11.77 3.19
CA GLN A 107 7.80 12.07 1.76
C GLN A 107 6.45 11.61 1.20
N ASN A 108 5.69 10.79 1.94
CA ASN A 108 4.47 10.17 1.43
C ASN A 108 3.28 10.30 2.40
N GLU A 109 2.41 11.27 2.13
CA GLU A 109 1.20 11.51 2.91
C GLU A 109 0.20 10.33 2.84
N GLU A 110 0.22 9.51 1.78
CA GLU A 110 -0.69 8.38 1.59
C GLU A 110 -0.46 7.27 2.62
N LEU A 111 0.78 7.08 3.10
CA LEU A 111 1.11 6.04 4.08
C LEU A 111 0.35 6.23 5.40
N THR A 112 0.17 7.48 5.81
CA THR A 112 -0.60 7.80 7.02
C THR A 112 -2.08 7.48 6.84
N ALA A 113 -2.65 7.76 5.66
CA ALA A 113 -4.02 7.38 5.34
C ALA A 113 -4.20 5.86 5.31
N VAL A 114 -3.27 5.13 4.69
CA VAL A 114 -3.30 3.66 4.66
C VAL A 114 -3.21 3.06 6.06
N LEU A 115 -2.37 3.59 6.93
CA LEU A 115 -2.27 3.12 8.31
C LEU A 115 -3.60 3.30 9.08
N ARG A 116 -4.28 4.44 8.92
CA ARG A 116 -5.60 4.66 9.53
C ARG A 116 -6.65 3.69 8.98
N VAL A 117 -6.73 3.59 7.66
CA VAL A 117 -7.71 2.72 6.98
C VAL A 117 -7.46 1.25 7.32
N GLY A 118 -6.21 0.81 7.37
CA GLY A 118 -5.85 -0.57 7.72
C GLY A 118 -6.22 -0.95 9.16
N ALA A 119 -6.24 0.01 10.08
CA ALA A 119 -6.64 -0.22 11.46
C ALA A 119 -8.16 -0.37 11.65
N THR A 120 -8.98 0.16 10.73
CA THR A 120 -10.45 0.25 10.91
C THR A 120 -11.26 -0.38 9.78
N ASN A 121 -10.62 -0.86 8.72
CA ASN A 121 -11.29 -1.44 7.55
C ASN A 121 -10.60 -2.74 7.10
N GLN A 122 -11.40 -3.77 6.85
CA GLN A 122 -10.92 -5.10 6.44
C GLN A 122 -10.09 -5.08 5.15
N ALA A 123 -10.54 -4.34 4.12
CA ALA A 123 -9.80 -4.24 2.86
C ALA A 123 -8.46 -3.50 3.05
N GLY A 124 -8.43 -2.52 3.96
CA GLY A 124 -7.20 -1.87 4.40
C GLY A 124 -6.23 -2.85 5.07
N ALA A 125 -6.73 -3.67 6.00
CA ALA A 125 -5.94 -4.68 6.67
C ALA A 125 -5.37 -5.71 5.68
N GLU A 126 -6.18 -6.19 4.73
CA GLU A 126 -5.75 -7.10 3.65
C GLU A 126 -4.68 -6.46 2.76
N ARG A 127 -4.78 -5.16 2.47
CA ARG A 127 -3.76 -4.43 1.74
C ARG A 127 -2.43 -4.39 2.50
N MET A 128 -2.46 -4.10 3.80
CA MET A 128 -1.26 -4.11 4.64
C MET A 128 -0.64 -5.51 4.75
N GLN A 129 -1.46 -6.57 4.88
CA GLN A 129 -1.00 -7.96 4.87
C GLN A 129 -0.33 -8.34 3.54
N THR A 130 -0.85 -7.83 2.42
CA THR A 130 -0.27 -8.02 1.09
C THR A 130 1.10 -7.36 1.00
N ILE A 131 1.22 -6.09 1.42
CA ILE A 131 2.51 -5.37 1.46
C ILE A 131 3.51 -6.10 2.36
N PHE A 132 3.08 -6.55 3.54
CA PHE A 132 3.91 -7.32 4.44
C PHE A 132 4.47 -8.59 3.75
N ARG A 133 3.59 -9.36 3.11
CA ARG A 133 3.96 -10.61 2.43
C ARG A 133 4.85 -10.40 1.21
N GLU A 134 4.53 -9.41 0.39
CA GLU A 134 5.17 -9.22 -0.92
C GLU A 134 6.44 -8.37 -0.84
N GLN A 135 6.56 -7.50 0.16
CA GLN A 135 7.67 -6.54 0.25
C GLN A 135 8.52 -6.74 1.50
N LEU A 136 7.93 -6.90 2.69
CA LEU A 136 8.70 -7.02 3.94
C LEU A 136 9.32 -8.40 4.11
N LEU A 137 8.57 -9.47 3.82
CA LEU A 137 9.07 -10.84 3.98
C LEU A 137 10.33 -11.14 3.13
N PRO A 138 10.41 -10.77 1.84
CA PRO A 138 11.64 -10.97 1.06
C PRO A 138 12.87 -10.31 1.67
N VAL A 139 12.72 -9.10 2.20
CA VAL A 139 13.80 -8.32 2.82
C VAL A 139 14.24 -8.94 4.13
N ALA A 140 13.28 -9.32 4.99
CA ALA A 140 13.59 -10.01 6.24
C ALA A 140 14.30 -11.35 6.01
N ARG A 141 13.95 -12.08 4.94
CA ARG A 141 14.61 -13.32 4.54
C ARG A 141 16.09 -13.13 4.16
N GLN A 142 16.48 -11.97 3.62
CA GLN A 142 17.89 -11.67 3.31
C GLN A 142 18.74 -11.50 4.58
N ALA A 143 18.20 -10.83 5.60
CA ALA A 143 18.96 -10.47 6.80
C ALA A 143 18.89 -11.51 7.94
N CYS A 144 17.79 -12.26 8.02
CA CYS A 144 17.53 -13.19 9.10
C CYS A 144 18.38 -14.47 8.97
N PRO A 145 19.13 -14.86 10.02
CA PRO A 145 19.95 -16.07 9.98
C PRO A 145 19.11 -17.36 10.01
N ASP A 146 17.88 -17.30 10.54
CA ASP A 146 16.99 -18.45 10.69
C ASP A 146 15.82 -18.37 9.68
N PRO A 147 15.70 -19.34 8.74
CA PRO A 147 14.67 -19.35 7.70
C PRO A 147 13.26 -19.65 8.23
N GLU A 148 13.09 -20.17 9.45
CA GLU A 148 11.78 -20.40 10.05
C GLU A 148 11.29 -19.18 10.84
N GLN A 149 12.21 -18.36 11.34
CA GLN A 149 11.87 -17.22 12.21
C GLN A 149 11.68 -15.88 11.48
N PHE A 150 12.17 -15.74 10.25
CA PHE A 150 12.12 -14.45 9.54
C PHE A 150 10.72 -13.84 9.44
N PRO A 151 9.59 -14.61 9.30
CA PRO A 151 8.27 -13.99 9.23
C PRO A 151 7.86 -13.34 10.56
N ALA A 152 8.11 -14.02 11.69
CA ALA A 152 7.80 -13.48 13.01
C ALA A 152 8.66 -12.25 13.33
N ARG A 153 9.95 -12.30 12.98
CA ARG A 153 10.88 -11.17 13.16
C ARG A 153 10.52 -9.97 12.30
N ALA A 154 10.09 -10.19 11.05
CA ALA A 154 9.54 -9.15 10.20
C ALA A 154 8.31 -8.49 10.83
N ALA A 155 7.41 -9.28 11.43
CA ALA A 155 6.22 -8.77 12.09
C ALA A 155 6.57 -7.90 13.31
N LEU A 156 7.59 -8.28 14.11
CA LEU A 156 8.09 -7.46 15.22
C LEU A 156 8.70 -6.13 14.74
N CYS A 157 9.47 -6.16 13.64
CA CYS A 157 10.00 -4.95 13.02
C CYS A 157 8.88 -4.04 12.53
N ALA A 158 7.87 -4.60 11.85
CA ALA A 158 6.70 -3.87 11.39
C ALA A 158 5.93 -3.27 12.56
N ALA A 159 5.71 -4.02 13.65
CA ALA A 159 5.03 -3.52 14.84
C ALA A 159 5.78 -2.34 15.47
N GLN A 160 7.11 -2.42 15.57
CA GLN A 160 7.94 -1.34 16.10
C GLN A 160 7.84 -0.07 15.25
N LEU A 161 7.98 -0.20 13.93
CA LEU A 161 7.97 0.95 13.02
C LEU A 161 6.57 1.54 12.83
N LEU A 162 5.54 0.70 12.73
CA LEU A 162 4.15 1.17 12.64
C LEU A 162 3.67 1.78 13.96
N GLY A 163 4.14 1.29 15.11
CA GLY A 163 3.87 1.91 16.41
C GLY A 163 4.45 3.33 16.51
N LEU A 164 5.70 3.51 16.03
CA LEU A 164 6.27 4.86 15.88
C LEU A 164 5.42 5.68 14.89
N ALA A 165 5.09 5.13 13.73
CA ALA A 165 4.30 5.84 12.72
C ALA A 165 2.98 6.37 13.30
N PHE A 166 2.28 5.49 14.03
CA PHE A 166 1.00 5.78 14.62
C PHE A 166 1.11 6.87 15.70
N THR A 167 2.06 6.75 16.61
CA THR A 167 2.24 7.72 17.71
C THR A 167 2.75 9.08 17.21
N ARG A 168 3.65 9.10 16.23
CA ARG A 168 4.27 10.32 15.71
C ARG A 168 3.43 11.03 14.64
N TYR A 169 2.88 10.31 13.66
CA TYR A 169 2.22 10.92 12.49
C TYR A 169 0.70 10.86 12.54
N VAL A 170 0.12 9.86 13.20
CA VAL A 170 -1.36 9.74 13.32
C VAL A 170 -1.86 10.46 14.58
N LEU A 171 -1.43 10.02 15.76
CA LEU A 171 -1.83 10.61 17.03
C LEU A 171 -1.11 11.92 17.35
N ARG A 172 0.08 12.11 16.76
CA ARG A 172 0.95 13.29 16.96
C ARG A 172 1.20 13.57 18.45
N LEU A 173 1.58 12.53 19.20
CA LEU A 173 1.95 12.68 20.61
C LEU A 173 3.17 13.61 20.72
N PRO A 174 3.12 14.71 21.48
CA PRO A 174 4.20 15.71 21.47
C PRO A 174 5.60 15.14 21.70
N PRO A 175 5.84 14.25 22.69
CA PRO A 175 7.17 13.65 22.86
C PRO A 175 7.63 12.82 21.67
N ALA A 176 6.70 12.13 20.99
CA ALA A 176 7.02 11.31 19.82
C ALA A 176 7.32 12.17 18.58
N VAL A 177 6.75 13.37 18.47
CA VAL A 177 7.00 14.34 17.39
C VAL A 177 8.30 15.10 17.61
N GLU A 178 8.65 15.40 18.86
CA GLU A 178 9.86 16.14 19.24
C GLU A 178 11.14 15.36 19.01
N LEU A 179 11.09 14.02 19.04
CA LEU A 179 12.26 13.18 18.77
C LEU A 179 12.89 13.54 17.41
N THR A 180 14.18 13.80 17.45
CA THR A 180 14.97 14.09 16.26
C THR A 180 15.21 12.81 15.46
N ARG A 181 15.47 12.96 14.16
CA ARG A 181 15.88 11.83 13.31
C ARG A 181 17.10 11.10 13.88
N ALA A 182 18.07 11.83 14.43
CA ALA A 182 19.27 11.24 15.03
C ALA A 182 18.94 10.36 16.24
N GLU A 183 18.04 10.81 17.12
CA GLU A 183 17.58 10.01 18.27
C GLU A 183 16.79 8.79 17.82
N LEU A 184 15.87 8.93 16.86
CA LEU A 184 15.10 7.81 16.32
C LEU A 184 16.01 6.73 15.71
N LEU A 185 17.01 7.14 14.92
CA LEU A 185 18.01 6.21 14.37
C LEU A 185 18.84 5.54 15.46
N ALA A 186 19.25 6.29 16.49
CA ALA A 186 20.07 5.78 17.58
C ALA A 186 19.30 4.80 18.48
N TRP A 187 18.01 5.05 18.74
CA TRP A 187 17.22 4.27 19.68
C TRP A 187 16.50 3.08 19.01
N LEU A 188 16.00 3.26 17.79
CA LEU A 188 15.26 2.20 17.09
C LEU A 188 16.14 1.34 16.19
N GLY A 189 17.24 1.89 15.68
CA GLY A 189 18.19 1.14 14.84
C GLY A 189 18.62 -0.17 15.51
N PRO A 190 19.13 -0.13 16.76
CA PRO A 190 19.51 -1.35 17.49
C PRO A 190 18.36 -2.33 17.73
N THR A 191 17.13 -1.86 17.97
CA THR A 191 15.96 -2.73 18.17
C THR A 191 15.59 -3.47 16.89
N VAL A 192 15.50 -2.76 15.76
CA VAL A 192 15.23 -3.38 14.45
C VAL A 192 16.37 -4.31 14.04
N GLN A 193 17.61 -3.89 14.28
CA GLN A 193 18.81 -4.72 14.07
C GLN A 193 18.72 -6.03 14.84
N ARG A 194 18.40 -5.96 16.14
CA ARG A 194 18.27 -7.13 17.02
C ARG A 194 17.21 -8.09 16.49
N TYR A 195 16.01 -7.62 16.17
CA TYR A 195 14.95 -8.48 15.65
C TYR A 195 15.37 -9.23 14.37
N LEU A 196 16.02 -8.54 13.43
CA LEU A 196 16.37 -9.14 12.16
C LEU A 196 17.60 -10.04 12.22
N THR A 197 18.70 -9.60 12.86
CA THR A 197 20.00 -10.25 12.65
C THR A 197 20.54 -11.02 13.86
N ALA A 198 19.99 -10.80 15.06
CA ALA A 198 20.49 -11.48 16.26
C ALA A 198 20.22 -12.99 16.20
N PRO A 199 21.03 -13.83 16.84
CA PRO A 199 20.74 -15.27 16.95
C PRO A 199 19.38 -15.52 17.58
N ASN A 200 19.04 -14.78 18.65
CA ASN A 200 17.74 -14.78 19.31
C ASN A 200 17.19 -13.33 19.41
N PRO A 201 15.94 -13.08 18.98
CA PRO A 201 15.35 -11.75 18.89
C PRO A 201 14.86 -11.22 20.23
#